data_AF-A0A936IJG0-F1
#
_entry.id   AF-A0A936IJG0-F1
#
_cell.length_a   1.000
_cell.length_b   1.000
_cell.length_c   1.000
_cell.angle_alpha   90.00
_cell.angle_beta   90.00
_cell.angle_gamma   90.00
#
_symmetry.space_group_name_H-M   'P 1'
#
loop_
_entity.id
_entity.type
_entity.pdbx_description
1 polymer ?
#
loop_
_entity_poly.entity_id
_entity_poly.type
_entity_poly.pdbx_seq_one_letter_code
_entity_poly.pdbx_strand_id
1 'polypeptide(L)'
;MKDFYQFDCPCCGKQLEFDPRSQRARAAKPKETAKPKDLDTLLTQQKGERKRLDSIFGDAFDEQRKEKETLDNLFESAKENAKDDKDTRPHRPFDLD
;
A
#
# COMPACT_ATOMS: atom_id res chain seq x y z
N MET A 1 -41.15 22.96 -20.23
CA MET A 1 -39.79 23.39 -19.86
C MET A 1 -39.11 22.25 -19.12
N LYS A 2 -37.82 22.02 -19.40
CA LYS A 2 -37.03 20.89 -18.87
C LYS A 2 -36.04 21.52 -17.88
N ASP A 3 -36.47 21.66 -16.63
CA ASP A 3 -35.76 22.42 -15.61
C ASP A 3 -34.70 21.50 -14.98
N PHE A 4 -33.49 21.52 -15.52
CA PHE A 4 -32.33 20.89 -14.92
C PHE A 4 -31.56 21.91 -14.10
N TYR A 5 -31.20 21.56 -12.86
CA TYR A 5 -30.36 22.40 -12.01
C TYR A 5 -28.90 22.02 -12.17
N GLN A 6 -28.02 23.00 -12.33
CA GLN A 6 -26.58 22.80 -12.39
C GLN A 6 -25.91 23.35 -11.14
N PHE A 7 -25.09 22.53 -10.48
CA PHE A 7 -24.29 22.94 -9.33
C PHE A 7 -22.99 22.13 -9.26
N ASP A 8 -21.98 22.67 -8.59
CA ASP A 8 -20.70 21.98 -8.39
C ASP A 8 -20.73 21.09 -7.14
N CYS A 9 -20.21 19.86 -7.22
CA CYS A 9 -20.08 19.02 -6.03
C CYS A 9 -19.09 19.66 -5.05
N PRO A 10 -19.47 19.92 -3.78
CA PRO A 10 -18.55 20.42 -2.76
C PRO A 10 -17.41 19.42 -2.47
N CYS A 11 -17.59 18.14 -2.83
CA CYS A 11 -16.65 17.06 -2.61
C CYS A 11 -15.48 16.99 -3.60
N CYS A 12 -15.73 17.36 -4.86
CA CYS A 12 -14.77 17.11 -5.96
C CYS A 12 -14.80 18.15 -7.07
N GLY A 13 -15.60 19.21 -6.95
CA GLY A 13 -15.68 20.31 -7.92
C GLY A 13 -16.16 19.89 -9.32
N LYS A 14 -16.84 18.75 -9.42
CA LYS A 14 -17.48 18.27 -10.66
C LYS A 14 -18.83 18.94 -10.83
N GLN A 15 -19.15 19.36 -12.04
CA GLN A 15 -20.45 19.92 -12.38
C GLN A 15 -21.49 18.80 -12.42
N LEU A 16 -22.56 18.95 -11.65
CA LEU A 16 -23.68 18.01 -11.56
C LEU A 16 -24.92 18.65 -12.19
N GLU A 17 -25.67 17.85 -12.94
CA GLU A 17 -26.98 18.19 -13.48
C GLU A 17 -28.03 17.37 -12.73
N PHE A 18 -28.93 18.05 -12.03
CA PHE A 18 -29.99 17.43 -11.25
C PHE A 18 -31.34 17.58 -11.95
N ASP A 19 -32.02 16.45 -12.09
CA ASP A 19 -33.39 16.37 -12.59
C ASP A 19 -34.36 16.25 -11.40
N PRO A 20 -35.14 17.30 -11.09
CA PRO A 20 -36.09 17.28 -9.98
C PRO A 20 -37.23 16.29 -10.18
N ARG A 21 -37.54 15.86 -11.43
CA ARG A 21 -38.63 14.92 -11.70
C ARG A 21 -38.24 13.48 -11.41
N SER A 22 -37.01 13.11 -11.77
CA SER A 22 -36.49 11.76 -11.51
C SER A 22 -35.71 11.65 -10.21
N GLN A 23 -35.44 12.79 -9.54
CA GLN A 23 -34.58 12.90 -8.36
C GLN A 23 -33.19 12.29 -8.57
N ARG A 24 -32.70 12.31 -9.82
CA ARG A 24 -31.39 11.77 -10.19
C ARG A 24 -30.45 12.91 -10.54
N ALA A 25 -29.22 12.80 -10.07
CA ALA A 25 -28.12 13.65 -10.49
C ALA A 25 -27.25 12.88 -11.50
N ARG A 26 -26.85 13.56 -12.58
CA ARG A 26 -25.84 13.05 -13.52
C ARG A 26 -24.65 14.00 -13.56
N ALA A 27 -23.47 13.48 -13.86
CA ALA A 27 -22.32 14.33 -14.13
C ALA A 27 -22.57 15.13 -15.42
N ALA A 28 -22.63 16.46 -15.29
CA ALA A 28 -22.90 17.39 -16.37
C ALA A 28 -21.60 17.58 -17.19
N LYS A 29 -21.29 16.58 -18.01
CA LYS A 29 -20.05 16.44 -18.79
C LYS A 29 -18.83 16.17 -17.91
N PRO A 30 -17.95 15.21 -18.29
CA PRO A 30 -16.60 15.26 -17.80
C PRO A 30 -16.03 16.63 -18.20
N LYS A 31 -15.51 17.42 -17.25
CA LYS A 31 -14.48 18.41 -17.60
C LYS A 31 -13.50 17.65 -18.49
N GLU A 32 -13.18 18.16 -19.68
CA GLU A 32 -12.25 17.51 -20.61
C GLU A 32 -10.85 17.42 -19.98
N THR A 33 -10.69 16.53 -19.01
CA THR A 33 -9.45 16.27 -18.32
C THR A 33 -8.94 14.99 -18.93
N ALA A 34 -8.08 15.19 -19.93
CA ALA A 34 -7.36 14.19 -20.71
C ALA A 34 -8.18 13.46 -21.79
N LYS A 35 -7.51 13.22 -22.93
CA LYS A 35 -7.97 12.30 -23.98
C LYS A 35 -8.48 11.00 -23.33
N PRO A 36 -9.61 10.44 -23.78
CA PRO A 36 -10.05 9.14 -23.32
C PRO A 36 -8.89 8.17 -23.54
N LYS A 37 -8.33 7.63 -22.44
CA LYS A 37 -7.32 6.57 -22.53
C LYS A 37 -8.03 5.36 -23.11
N ASP A 38 -7.48 4.84 -24.20
CA ASP A 38 -7.96 3.61 -24.79
C ASP A 38 -7.89 2.46 -23.77
N LEU A 39 -8.85 1.54 -23.82
CA LEU A 39 -8.95 0.42 -22.88
C LEU A 39 -7.68 -0.43 -22.91
N ASP A 40 -7.09 -0.62 -24.10
CA ASP A 40 -5.84 -1.35 -24.27
C ASP A 40 -4.65 -0.67 -23.56
N THR A 41 -4.65 0.67 -23.53
CA THR A 41 -3.64 1.45 -22.82
C THR A 41 -3.78 1.26 -21.30
N LEU A 42 -5.01 1.27 -20.79
CA LEU A 42 -5.29 1.04 -19.37
C LEU A 42 -4.91 -0.38 -18.94
N LEU A 43 -5.23 -1.40 -19.75
CA LEU A 43 -4.86 -2.79 -19.48
C LEU A 43 -3.34 -2.99 -19.49
N THR A 44 -2.63 -2.32 -20.40
CA THR A 44 -1.17 -2.38 -20.46
C THR A 44 -0.53 -1.72 -19.23
N GLN A 45 -1.05 -0.58 -18.80
CA GLN A 45 -0.62 0.10 -17.56
C GLN A 45 -0.83 -0.81 -16.35
N GLN A 46 -2.02 -1.39 -16.20
CA GLN A 46 -2.35 -2.30 -15.10
C GLN A 46 -1.42 -3.53 -15.06
N LYS A 47 -1.12 -4.14 -16.22
CA LYS A 47 -0.17 -5.27 -16.30
C LYS A 47 1.25 -4.86 -15.89
N GLY A 48 1.69 -3.65 -16.26
CA GLY A 48 2.99 -3.11 -15.85
C GLY A 48 3.06 -2.87 -14.34
N GLU A 49 2.03 -2.27 -13.77
CA GLU A 49 1.92 -2.05 -12.32
C GLU A 49 1.94 -3.37 -11.55
N ARG A 50 1.20 -4.39 -12.02
CA ARG A 50 1.21 -5.71 -11.38
C ARG A 50 2.61 -6.32 -11.33
N LYS A 51 3.37 -6.29 -12.44
CA LYS A 51 4.75 -6.82 -12.46
C LYS A 51 5.67 -6.08 -11.47
N ARG A 52 5.50 -4.77 -11.34
CA ARG A 52 6.27 -3.96 -10.38
C ARG A 52 5.92 -4.30 -8.94
N LEU A 53 4.64 -4.55 -8.64
CA LEU A 53 4.24 -4.98 -7.31
C LEU A 53 4.78 -6.38 -7.02
N ASP A 54 4.65 -7.32 -7.95
CA ASP A 54 5.13 -8.69 -7.80
C ASP A 54 6.64 -8.72 -7.50
N SER A 55 7.46 -7.87 -8.15
CA SER A 55 8.89 -7.79 -7.83
C SER A 55 9.15 -7.25 -6.42
N ILE A 56 8.46 -6.17 -6.01
CA ILE A 56 8.63 -5.57 -4.69
C ILE A 56 8.23 -6.57 -3.58
N PHE A 57 7.11 -7.28 -3.77
CA PHE A 57 6.68 -8.28 -2.81
C PHE A 57 7.61 -9.49 -2.76
N GLY A 58 8.15 -9.92 -3.91
CA GLY A 58 9.15 -10.98 -3.98
C GLY A 58 10.42 -10.64 -3.20
N ASP A 59 10.99 -9.47 -3.44
CA ASP A 59 12.21 -8.99 -2.76
C ASP A 59 11.99 -8.91 -1.24
N ALA A 60 10.86 -8.33 -0.80
CA ALA A 60 10.52 -8.21 0.61
C ALA A 60 10.32 -9.57 1.29
N PHE A 61 9.73 -10.54 0.58
CA PHE A 61 9.54 -11.89 1.11
C PHE A 61 10.89 -12.62 1.30
N ASP A 62 11.79 -12.51 0.33
CA ASP A 62 13.12 -13.11 0.40
C ASP A 62 13.97 -12.48 1.51
N GLU A 63 13.87 -11.16 1.69
CA GLU A 63 14.53 -10.43 2.77
C GLU A 63 14.02 -10.90 4.15
N GLN A 64 12.70 -10.95 4.33
CA GLN A 64 12.08 -11.41 5.59
C GLN A 64 12.49 -12.85 5.91
N ARG A 65 12.56 -13.72 4.90
CA ARG A 65 12.97 -15.11 5.10
C ARG A 65 14.43 -15.21 5.56
N LYS A 66 15.34 -14.46 4.95
CA LYS A 66 16.75 -14.43 5.35
C LYS A 66 16.92 -13.88 6.76
N GLU A 67 16.19 -12.82 7.11
CA GLU A 67 16.21 -12.26 8.46
C GLU A 67 15.81 -13.30 9.50
N LYS A 68 14.72 -14.04 9.24
CA LYS A 68 14.27 -15.12 10.11
C LYS A 68 15.33 -16.22 10.28
N GLU A 69 15.89 -16.71 9.17
CA GLU A 69 16.97 -17.72 9.21
C GLU A 69 18.19 -17.20 10.00
N THR A 70 18.54 -15.92 9.88
CA THR A 70 19.64 -15.30 10.63
C THR A 70 19.34 -15.24 12.13
N LEU A 71 18.14 -14.83 12.52
CA LEU A 71 17.72 -14.75 13.91
C LEU A 71 17.66 -16.14 14.57
N ASP A 72 17.16 -17.13 13.85
CA ASP A 72 17.12 -18.52 14.33
C ASP A 72 18.55 -19.05 14.59
N ASN A 73 19.49 -18.82 13.66
CA ASN A 73 20.89 -19.20 13.83
C ASN A 73 21.57 -18.48 15.02
N LEU A 74 21.31 -17.18 15.18
CA LEU A 74 21.83 -16.40 16.31
C LEU A 74 21.27 -16.91 17.64
N PHE A 75 19.98 -17.26 17.67
CA PHE A 75 19.32 -17.81 18.85
C PHE A 75 19.90 -19.17 19.24
N GLU A 76 20.09 -20.07 18.28
CA GLU A 76 20.72 -21.37 18.53
C GLU A 76 22.15 -21.21 19.04
N SER A 77 22.95 -20.36 18.40
CA SER A 77 24.32 -20.07 18.81
C SER A 77 24.37 -19.49 20.24
N ALA A 78 23.50 -18.52 20.55
CA ALA A 78 23.41 -17.94 21.89
C ALA A 78 22.99 -18.98 22.95
N LYS A 79 22.09 -19.90 22.59
CA LYS A 79 21.64 -20.99 23.46
C LYS A 79 22.75 -22.01 23.73
N GLU A 80 23.59 -22.32 22.74
CA GLU A 80 24.75 -23.18 22.93
C GLU A 80 25.80 -22.49 23.81
N ASN A 81 26.15 -21.24 23.51
CA ASN A 81 27.06 -20.45 24.33
C ASN A 81 26.59 -20.37 25.79
N ALA A 82 25.29 -20.18 26.05
CA ALA A 82 24.74 -20.14 27.40
C ALA A 82 24.76 -21.49 28.14
N LYS A 83 24.87 -22.63 27.43
CA LYS A 83 25.05 -23.95 28.06
C LYS A 83 26.51 -24.21 28.41
N ASP A 84 27.43 -23.74 27.57
CA ASP A 84 28.86 -23.92 27.75
C ASP A 84 29.46 -22.94 28.77
N ASP A 85 28.85 -21.75 28.92
CA ASP A 85 29.22 -20.76 29.93
C ASP A 85 28.70 -21.19 31.31
N LYS A 86 29.61 -21.69 32.16
CA LYS A 86 29.30 -22.09 33.54
C LYS A 86 29.01 -20.87 34.40
N ASP A 87 27.72 -20.54 34.52
CA ASP A 87 27.09 -19.79 35.61
C ASP A 87 27.86 -18.52 36.06
N THR A 88 28.43 -17.79 35.09
CA THR A 88 28.85 -16.41 35.34
C THR A 88 27.63 -15.52 35.16
N ARG A 89 27.20 -14.89 36.26
CA ARG A 89 26.09 -13.92 36.26
C ARG A 89 26.33 -12.92 35.11
N PRO A 90 25.35 -12.70 34.20
CA PRO A 90 25.51 -11.70 33.15
C PRO A 90 25.88 -10.36 33.79
N HIS A 91 26.98 -9.75 33.34
CA HIS A 91 27.42 -8.46 33.87
C HIS A 91 26.30 -7.44 33.69
N ARG A 92 25.85 -6.82 34.78
CA ARG A 92 24.84 -5.77 34.67
C ARG A 92 25.53 -4.55 34.07
N PRO A 93 24.86 -3.77 33.20
CA PRO A 93 25.45 -2.55 32.63
C PRO A 93 25.91 -1.53 33.68
N PHE A 94 25.43 -1.66 34.92
CA PHE A 94 25.76 -0.82 36.07
C PHE A 94 26.89 -1.37 36.95
N ASP A 95 27.47 -2.54 36.61
CA ASP A 95 28.58 -3.15 37.37
C ASP A 95 29.96 -2.69 36.83
N LEU A 96 30.00 -1.73 35.89
CA LEU A 96 31.22 -1.19 35.23
C LEU A 96 31.60 0.23 35.72
N ASP A 97 31.34 0.54 37.00
CA ASP A 97 31.84 1.74 37.70
C ASP A 97 33.01 1.39 38.64
#